data_AF-A0A7Y3MVW7-F1
#
_entry.id   AF-A0A7Y3MVW7-F1
#
_cell.length_a   1.000
_cell.length_b   1.000
_cell.length_c   1.000
_cell.angle_alpha   90.00
_cell.angle_beta   90.00
_cell.angle_gamma   90.00
#
_symmetry.space_group_name_H-M   'P 1'
#
loop_
_entity.id
_entity.type
_entity.pdbx_description
1 polymer ?
#
loop_
_entity_poly.entity_id
_entity_poly.type
_entity_poly.pdbx_seq_one_letter_code
_entity_poly.pdbx_strand_id
1 'polypeptide(L)'
;MACGGSPPPPASPGPVEATPEEVASLPGPTDLDAPPADEADALVDDPPWADTVQAGPFDNGKMWTFDAPPRDYLSETYGFTPDDEWFERARLGAVRIPNCSASFVSPHGLLMTNHHCARDFVVQATADGENLLDDGFYATGLEEERAVEDFDVDQLVEIHDVTTEVETALDGVADPQARSTARDSITDAIAERLLQERGGEDGGYEVEIISLYNGGLYSAYVFRRHTDVKLVMAPELRMGYFGGDDDNFTYPRYALDMAFFRVYGDGGAPLETPEHFSWSESGVAEDDLIFIIGNPGSTSRL
;
A
#
# COMPACT_ATOMS: atom_id res chain seq x y z
N MET A 1 -19.61 1.27 58.27
CA MET A 1 -18.44 2.16 58.45
C MET A 1 -17.95 2.53 57.07
N ALA A 2 -17.76 3.82 56.82
CA ALA A 2 -17.67 4.42 55.50
C ALA A 2 -16.39 4.06 54.73
N CYS A 3 -16.55 3.94 53.40
CA CYS A 3 -15.49 3.84 52.40
C CYS A 3 -14.79 5.20 52.22
N GLY A 4 -13.45 5.20 52.15
CA GLY A 4 -12.66 6.36 51.73
C GLY A 4 -12.25 6.20 50.27
N GLY A 5 -13.00 6.84 49.37
CA GLY A 5 -12.60 7.03 47.97
C GLY A 5 -11.84 8.34 47.81
N SER A 6 -10.70 8.30 47.13
CA SER A 6 -10.01 9.50 46.65
C SER A 6 -10.92 10.28 45.68
N PRO A 7 -10.89 11.62 45.68
CA PRO A 7 -11.66 12.41 44.74
C PRO A 7 -11.06 12.29 43.32
N PRO A 8 -11.89 12.39 42.26
CA PRO A 8 -11.39 12.38 40.89
C PRO A 8 -10.54 13.64 40.61
N PRO A 9 -9.59 13.57 39.67
CA PRO A 9 -8.83 14.75 39.26
C PRO A 9 -9.75 15.78 38.60
N PRO A 10 -9.42 17.09 38.67
CA PRO A 10 -10.21 18.12 38.02
C PRO A 10 -10.20 17.95 36.50
N ALA A 11 -11.32 18.32 35.87
CA ALA A 11 -11.45 18.31 34.41
C ALA A 11 -10.38 19.21 33.76
N SER A 12 -9.83 18.75 32.63
CA SER A 12 -8.94 19.57 31.81
C SER A 12 -9.70 20.79 31.29
N PRO A 13 -9.09 22.00 31.28
CA PRO A 13 -9.74 23.15 30.66
C PRO A 13 -9.91 22.90 29.17
N GLY A 14 -11.11 23.14 28.64
CA GLY A 14 -11.36 23.14 27.20
C GLY A 14 -10.54 24.23 26.49
N PRO A 15 -10.48 24.21 25.15
CA PRO A 15 -9.78 25.24 24.39
C PRO A 15 -10.40 26.61 24.71
N VAL A 16 -9.54 27.57 25.05
CA VAL A 16 -9.96 28.96 25.23
C VAL A 16 -10.10 29.57 23.84
N GLU A 17 -11.34 29.82 23.42
CA GLU A 17 -11.62 30.58 22.20
C GLU A 17 -11.35 32.07 22.47
N ALA A 18 -10.40 32.66 21.75
CA ALA A 18 -10.10 34.08 21.86
C ALA A 18 -11.30 34.91 21.35
N THR A 19 -11.69 35.94 22.10
CA THR A 19 -12.76 36.83 21.66
C THR A 19 -12.32 37.69 20.47
N PRO A 20 -13.23 38.13 19.58
CA PRO A 20 -12.90 38.91 18.38
C PRO A 20 -12.13 40.22 18.65
N GLU A 21 -12.19 40.73 19.88
CA GLU A 21 -11.51 41.96 20.30
C GLU A 21 -10.04 41.73 20.66
N GLU A 22 -9.64 40.50 21.01
CA GLU A 22 -8.26 40.14 21.37
C GLU A 22 -7.37 39.91 20.14
N VAL A 23 -7.96 39.49 19.02
CA VAL A 23 -7.26 39.26 17.72
C VAL A 23 -6.89 40.59 17.05
N ALA A 24 -7.57 41.69 17.38
CA ALA A 24 -7.38 42.99 16.72
C ALA A 24 -6.17 43.80 17.26
N SER A 25 -5.45 43.31 18.27
CA SER A 25 -4.33 44.04 18.90
C SER A 25 -2.94 43.46 18.64
N LEU A 26 -2.83 42.39 17.85
CA LEU A 26 -1.54 41.86 17.43
C LEU A 26 -0.95 42.74 16.31
N PRO A 27 0.31 43.17 16.40
CA PRO A 27 0.95 43.89 15.30
C PRO A 27 1.02 42.96 14.08
N GLY A 28 0.47 43.40 12.95
CA GLY A 28 0.63 42.71 11.68
C GLY A 28 2.11 42.64 11.28
N PRO A 29 2.50 41.70 10.40
CA PRO A 29 3.86 41.63 9.90
C PRO A 29 4.16 42.94 9.17
N THR A 30 4.92 43.81 9.84
CA THR A 30 5.52 44.99 9.23
C THR A 30 6.53 44.52 8.20
N ASP A 31 6.42 45.10 7.01
CA ASP A 31 7.38 45.14 5.91
C ASP A 31 8.81 44.73 6.32
N LEU A 32 9.17 43.47 6.07
CA LEU A 32 10.54 43.18 5.69
C LEU A 32 10.63 43.54 4.21
N ASP A 33 11.27 44.68 3.93
CA ASP A 33 11.54 45.16 2.58
C ASP A 33 11.98 44.00 1.68
N ALA A 34 11.12 43.63 0.74
CA ALA A 34 11.54 42.81 -0.39
C ALA A 34 12.56 43.65 -1.19
N PRO A 35 13.72 43.09 -1.57
CA PRO A 35 14.66 43.80 -2.40
C PRO A 35 13.97 44.20 -3.72
N PRO A 36 14.33 45.35 -4.32
CA PRO A 36 13.73 45.82 -5.56
C PRO A 36 13.89 44.76 -6.67
N ALA A 37 12.88 44.67 -7.54
CA ALA A 37 12.75 43.61 -8.55
C ALA A 37 13.94 43.47 -9.53
N ASP A 38 14.83 44.46 -9.60
CA ASP A 38 16.06 44.40 -10.41
C ASP A 38 17.21 43.61 -9.74
N GLU A 39 17.11 43.23 -8.46
CA GLU A 39 18.07 42.32 -7.80
C GLU A 39 17.56 40.87 -7.69
N ALA A 40 16.30 40.62 -8.07
CA ALA A 40 15.73 39.28 -8.17
C ALA A 40 16.10 38.56 -9.49
N ASP A 41 16.82 39.22 -10.39
CA ASP A 41 17.38 38.62 -11.63
C ASP A 41 18.86 38.22 -11.47
N ALA A 42 19.44 38.40 -10.28
CA ALA A 42 20.76 37.85 -9.92
C ALA A 42 20.64 36.46 -9.26
N LEU A 43 19.63 35.69 -9.66
CA LEU A 43 19.37 34.34 -9.18
C LEU A 43 20.45 33.41 -9.71
N VAL A 44 21.23 32.86 -8.76
CA VAL A 44 21.84 31.53 -8.77
C VAL A 44 22.23 31.07 -10.16
N ASP A 45 23.51 31.24 -10.53
CA ASP A 45 24.08 30.47 -11.64
C ASP A 45 23.67 29.00 -11.43
N ASP A 46 22.86 28.48 -12.35
CA ASP A 46 22.47 27.07 -12.35
C ASP A 46 23.75 26.24 -12.14
N PRO A 47 23.78 25.36 -11.13
CA PRO A 47 24.99 24.61 -10.88
C PRO A 47 25.35 23.83 -12.15
N PRO A 48 26.63 23.67 -12.50
CA PRO A 48 27.05 23.17 -13.82
C PRO A 48 26.56 21.76 -14.18
N TRP A 49 25.91 21.05 -13.24
CA TRP A 49 25.22 19.78 -13.47
C TRP A 49 23.74 19.93 -13.86
N ALA A 50 23.08 21.06 -13.57
CA ALA A 50 21.68 21.30 -13.90
C ALA A 50 21.43 21.30 -15.41
N ASP A 51 22.44 21.68 -16.21
CA ASP A 51 22.39 21.70 -17.68
C ASP A 51 22.76 20.35 -18.32
N THR A 52 22.93 19.28 -17.52
CA THR A 52 23.26 17.93 -18.03
C THR A 52 22.12 16.92 -17.90
N VAL A 53 21.04 17.28 -17.20
CA VAL A 53 19.90 16.38 -17.00
C VAL A 53 19.00 16.43 -18.23
N GLN A 54 19.10 15.41 -19.07
CA GLN A 54 18.15 15.21 -20.15
C GLN A 54 16.96 14.42 -19.63
N ALA A 55 15.76 14.97 -19.81
CA ALA A 55 14.53 14.27 -19.47
C ALA A 55 14.44 12.96 -20.28
N GLY A 56 14.36 11.85 -19.58
CA GLY A 56 14.18 10.51 -20.10
C GLY A 56 12.72 10.06 -20.10
N PRO A 57 12.40 9.02 -20.88
CA PRO A 57 11.12 8.33 -20.77
C PRO A 57 10.97 7.73 -19.36
N PHE A 58 9.79 7.94 -18.76
CA PHE A 58 9.43 7.49 -17.40
C PHE A 58 10.19 8.15 -16.24
N ASP A 59 10.81 9.32 -16.45
CA ASP A 59 11.41 10.13 -15.37
C ASP A 59 10.39 10.49 -14.28
N ASN A 60 9.13 10.69 -14.68
CA ASN A 60 8.04 10.94 -13.74
C ASN A 60 7.60 9.68 -12.98
N GLY A 61 8.04 8.47 -13.36
CA GLY A 61 7.75 7.25 -12.62
C GLY A 61 7.67 5.99 -13.47
N LYS A 62 8.09 4.89 -12.87
CA LYS A 62 8.13 3.53 -13.44
C LYS A 62 7.14 2.61 -12.70
N MET A 63 5.87 2.98 -12.72
CA MET A 63 4.78 2.19 -12.15
C MET A 63 3.82 1.80 -13.27
N TRP A 64 3.72 0.50 -13.52
CA TRP A 64 2.94 -0.06 -14.62
C TRP A 64 1.98 -1.12 -14.10
N THR A 65 0.86 -1.29 -14.80
CA THR A 65 -0.14 -2.29 -14.46
C THR A 65 0.14 -3.61 -15.18
N PHE A 66 -0.42 -4.71 -14.67
CA PHE A 66 -0.23 -6.04 -15.28
C PHE A 66 -0.96 -6.21 -16.62
N ASP A 67 -2.01 -5.45 -16.86
CA ASP A 67 -2.76 -5.41 -18.13
C ASP A 67 -2.09 -4.53 -19.20
N ALA A 68 -1.16 -3.65 -18.81
CA ALA A 68 -0.38 -2.82 -19.74
C ALA A 68 1.12 -2.76 -19.38
N PRO A 69 1.83 -3.91 -19.33
CA PRO A 69 3.25 -3.93 -18.98
C PRO A 69 4.11 -3.34 -20.11
N PRO A 70 5.21 -2.63 -19.80
CA PRO A 70 6.03 -1.91 -20.76
C PRO A 70 7.04 -2.83 -21.48
N ARG A 71 6.56 -3.89 -22.15
CA ARG A 71 7.40 -4.98 -22.67
C ARG A 71 8.52 -4.52 -23.60
N ASP A 72 8.21 -3.66 -24.55
CA ASP A 72 9.20 -3.13 -25.50
C ASP A 72 10.33 -2.40 -24.76
N TYR A 73 9.97 -1.55 -23.80
CA TYR A 73 10.92 -0.84 -22.96
C TYR A 73 11.78 -1.80 -22.11
N LEU A 74 11.18 -2.85 -21.52
CA LEU A 74 11.95 -3.86 -20.75
C LEU A 74 12.96 -4.61 -21.62
N SER A 75 12.55 -4.96 -22.84
CA SER A 75 13.39 -5.64 -23.82
C SER A 75 14.53 -4.74 -24.29
N GLU A 76 14.23 -3.51 -24.71
CA GLU A 76 15.21 -2.58 -25.25
C GLU A 76 16.21 -2.07 -24.20
N THR A 77 15.73 -1.83 -22.97
CA THR A 77 16.54 -1.22 -21.90
C THR A 77 17.34 -2.27 -21.13
N TYR A 78 16.71 -3.41 -20.83
CA TYR A 78 17.27 -4.41 -19.91
C TYR A 78 17.53 -5.76 -20.57
N GLY A 79 17.17 -5.94 -21.85
CA GLY A 79 17.24 -7.25 -22.51
C GLY A 79 16.26 -8.27 -21.93
N PHE A 80 15.30 -7.81 -21.12
CA PHE A 80 14.37 -8.68 -20.39
C PHE A 80 13.07 -8.82 -21.18
N THR A 81 12.71 -10.06 -21.52
CA THR A 81 11.57 -10.39 -22.38
C THR A 81 10.60 -11.33 -21.65
N PRO A 82 9.90 -10.85 -20.61
CA PRO A 82 8.93 -11.66 -19.88
C PRO A 82 7.76 -12.04 -20.79
N ASP A 83 7.30 -13.28 -20.67
CA ASP A 83 6.09 -13.78 -21.30
C ASP A 83 4.85 -13.56 -20.40
N ASP A 84 3.69 -13.96 -20.90
CA ASP A 84 2.42 -13.81 -20.18
C ASP A 84 2.39 -14.62 -18.88
N GLU A 85 2.98 -15.83 -18.90
CA GLU A 85 3.09 -16.70 -17.72
C GLU A 85 3.92 -16.04 -16.62
N TRP A 86 5.00 -15.34 -16.97
CA TRP A 86 5.79 -14.57 -16.01
C TRP A 86 4.95 -13.50 -15.32
N PHE A 87 4.17 -12.71 -16.08
CA PHE A 87 3.31 -11.67 -15.51
C PHE A 87 2.16 -12.26 -14.69
N GLU A 88 1.59 -13.39 -15.13
CA GLU A 88 0.55 -14.08 -14.40
C GLU A 88 1.05 -14.59 -13.04
N ARG A 89 2.19 -15.29 -13.01
CA ARG A 89 2.82 -15.72 -11.75
C ARG A 89 3.17 -14.53 -10.86
N ALA A 90 3.74 -13.47 -11.43
CA ALA A 90 4.10 -12.27 -10.69
C ALA A 90 2.88 -11.60 -10.04
N ARG A 91 1.75 -11.54 -10.77
CA ARG A 91 0.48 -10.99 -10.30
C ARG A 91 -0.17 -11.86 -9.24
N LEU A 92 -0.21 -13.17 -9.44
CA LEU A 92 -0.85 -14.12 -8.52
C LEU A 92 -0.01 -14.38 -7.26
N GLY A 93 1.32 -14.31 -7.36
CA GLY A 93 2.22 -14.48 -6.21
C GLY A 93 2.25 -13.28 -5.27
N ALA A 94 1.90 -12.08 -5.73
CA ALA A 94 1.82 -10.87 -4.93
C ALA A 94 0.39 -10.62 -4.42
N VAL A 95 0.27 -10.07 -3.22
CA VAL A 95 -1.04 -9.80 -2.60
C VAL A 95 -1.05 -8.43 -1.93
N ARG A 96 -2.25 -7.85 -1.83
CA ARG A 96 -2.51 -6.66 -1.02
C ARG A 96 -2.94 -7.11 0.37
N ILE A 97 -2.40 -6.44 1.38
CA ILE A 97 -2.78 -6.59 2.79
C ILE A 97 -3.15 -5.20 3.35
N PRO A 98 -3.73 -5.08 4.56
CA PRO A 98 -4.12 -3.78 5.08
C PRO A 98 -2.96 -2.78 5.08
N ASN A 99 -3.09 -1.69 4.32
CA ASN A 99 -2.11 -0.61 4.14
C ASN A 99 -0.73 -1.01 3.61
N CYS A 100 -0.54 -2.25 3.16
CA CYS A 100 0.76 -2.79 2.77
C CYS A 100 0.66 -3.76 1.60
N SER A 101 1.81 -4.26 1.15
CA SER A 101 1.89 -5.37 0.19
C SER A 101 2.57 -6.57 0.85
N ALA A 102 2.24 -7.76 0.36
CA ALA A 102 2.87 -9.01 0.77
C ALA A 102 3.02 -9.92 -0.44
N SER A 103 3.64 -11.08 -0.24
CA SER A 103 3.77 -12.08 -1.29
C SER A 103 3.76 -13.50 -0.75
N PHE A 104 3.21 -14.43 -1.52
CA PHE A 104 3.34 -15.86 -1.25
C PHE A 104 4.77 -16.29 -1.54
N VAL A 105 5.40 -16.97 -0.58
CA VAL A 105 6.81 -17.42 -0.62
C VAL A 105 6.95 -18.93 -0.38
N SER A 106 5.84 -19.66 -0.50
CA SER A 106 5.78 -21.12 -0.41
C SER A 106 4.53 -21.63 -1.14
N PRO A 107 4.45 -22.93 -1.50
CA PRO A 107 3.25 -23.52 -2.05
C PRO A 107 2.10 -23.73 -1.04
N HIS A 108 2.33 -23.46 0.25
CA HIS A 108 1.37 -23.70 1.34
C HIS A 108 1.01 -22.42 2.10
N GLY A 109 0.77 -21.33 1.38
CA GLY A 109 0.11 -20.13 1.90
C GLY A 109 0.98 -19.24 2.77
N LEU A 110 2.28 -19.55 2.91
CA LEU A 110 3.22 -18.70 3.64
C LEU A 110 3.36 -17.35 2.91
N LEU A 111 3.03 -16.28 3.62
CA LEU A 111 3.16 -14.90 3.19
C LEU A 111 4.37 -14.25 3.85
N MET A 112 5.05 -13.40 3.09
CA MET A 112 6.08 -12.50 3.60
C MET A 112 5.65 -11.04 3.41
N THR A 113 5.81 -10.22 4.44
CA THR A 113 5.63 -8.77 4.40
C THR A 113 6.65 -8.08 5.33
N ASN A 114 6.56 -6.77 5.49
CA ASN A 114 7.39 -6.03 6.44
C ASN A 114 6.91 -6.21 7.89
N HIS A 115 7.84 -6.14 8.84
CA HIS A 115 7.52 -6.16 10.27
C HIS A 115 6.63 -4.97 10.65
N HIS A 116 6.85 -3.78 10.08
CA HIS A 116 5.99 -2.63 10.40
C HIS A 116 4.54 -2.82 9.91
N CYS A 117 4.32 -3.54 8.81
CA CYS A 117 2.98 -3.91 8.35
C CYS A 117 2.30 -4.93 9.28
N ALA A 118 3.11 -5.76 9.95
CA ALA A 118 2.64 -6.81 10.85
C ALA A 118 2.44 -6.35 12.30
N ARG A 119 2.96 -5.17 12.67
CA ARG A 119 3.17 -4.79 14.08
C ARG A 119 1.90 -4.83 14.92
N ASP A 120 0.80 -4.30 14.41
CA ASP A 120 -0.48 -4.28 15.13
C ASP A 120 -1.04 -5.70 15.30
N PHE A 121 -0.82 -6.58 14.31
CA PHE A 121 -1.23 -7.97 14.35
C PHE A 121 -0.34 -8.83 15.27
N VAL A 122 0.94 -8.48 15.43
CA VAL A 122 1.83 -9.09 16.45
C VAL A 122 1.31 -8.76 17.85
N VAL A 123 0.88 -7.52 18.08
CA VAL A 123 0.24 -7.13 19.36
C VAL A 123 -1.07 -7.89 19.57
N GLN A 124 -1.92 -7.97 18.55
CA GLN A 124 -3.18 -8.71 18.59
C GLN A 124 -2.98 -10.20 18.91
N ALA A 125 -1.93 -10.82 18.36
CA ALA A 125 -1.59 -12.22 18.58
C ALA A 125 -0.89 -12.50 19.92
N THR A 126 -0.54 -11.49 20.72
CA THR A 126 0.18 -11.67 21.99
C THR A 126 -0.75 -12.24 23.07
N ALA A 127 -0.35 -13.32 23.74
CA ALA A 127 -1.14 -13.93 24.81
C ALA A 127 -0.84 -13.32 26.19
N ASP A 128 -1.70 -13.59 27.18
CA ASP A 128 -1.53 -13.10 28.55
C ASP A 128 -0.16 -13.50 29.12
N GLY A 129 0.63 -12.49 29.50
CA GLY A 129 1.95 -12.68 30.11
C GLY A 129 3.11 -12.77 29.13
N GLU A 130 2.88 -12.61 27.84
CA GLU A 130 3.92 -12.56 26.80
C GLU A 130 4.19 -11.12 26.33
N ASN A 131 5.28 -10.94 25.59
CA ASN A 131 5.60 -9.70 24.90
C ASN A 131 6.28 -9.98 23.56
N LEU A 132 5.47 -10.29 22.54
CA LEU A 132 5.99 -10.70 21.23
C LEU A 132 6.78 -9.59 20.51
N LEU A 133 6.56 -8.31 20.85
CA LEU A 133 7.36 -7.23 20.30
C LEU A 133 8.78 -7.19 20.88
N ASP A 134 8.96 -7.54 22.16
CA ASP A 134 10.30 -7.55 22.77
C ASP A 134 11.03 -8.88 22.57
N ASP A 135 10.29 -9.99 22.59
CA ASP A 135 10.83 -11.35 22.56
C ASP A 135 10.79 -11.99 21.16
N GLY A 136 10.08 -11.38 20.21
CA GLY A 136 9.81 -11.97 18.90
C GLY A 136 8.81 -13.11 18.98
N PHE A 137 8.48 -13.66 17.81
CA PHE A 137 7.58 -14.81 17.67
C PHE A 137 8.06 -15.72 16.55
N TYR A 138 8.02 -17.03 16.77
CA TYR A 138 8.31 -18.05 15.77
C TYR A 138 7.51 -19.32 16.08
N ALA A 139 6.54 -19.65 15.24
CA ALA A 139 5.82 -20.91 15.31
C ALA A 139 6.69 -22.05 14.76
N THR A 140 6.95 -23.07 15.57
CA THR A 140 7.74 -24.24 15.13
C THR A 140 6.92 -25.25 14.33
N GLY A 141 5.59 -25.19 14.43
CA GLY A 141 4.62 -26.01 13.71
C GLY A 141 3.31 -25.24 13.41
N LEU A 142 2.48 -25.78 12.53
CA LEU A 142 1.22 -25.16 12.08
C LEU A 142 0.22 -24.92 13.23
N GLU A 143 0.30 -25.75 14.27
CA GLU A 143 -0.53 -25.68 15.48
C GLU A 143 -0.13 -24.55 16.43
N GLU A 144 1.07 -24.01 16.29
CA GLU A 144 1.59 -22.89 17.10
C GLU A 144 1.33 -21.53 16.43
N GLU A 145 0.96 -21.52 15.14
CA GLU A 145 0.61 -20.30 14.41
C GLU A 145 -0.61 -19.63 15.04
N ARG A 146 -0.58 -18.29 15.17
CA ARG A 146 -1.60 -17.54 15.92
C ARG A 146 -2.54 -16.79 15.02
N ALA A 147 -3.84 -17.06 15.15
CA ALA A 147 -4.87 -16.35 14.38
C ALA A 147 -4.79 -14.84 14.63
N VAL A 148 -4.99 -14.09 13.55
CA VAL A 148 -5.15 -12.63 13.57
C VAL A 148 -6.50 -12.29 12.94
N GLU A 149 -7.16 -11.28 13.48
CA GLU A 149 -8.46 -10.80 13.02
C GLU A 149 -8.27 -9.52 12.20
N ASP A 150 -9.21 -9.25 11.29
CA ASP A 150 -9.18 -8.06 10.41
C ASP A 150 -7.91 -7.98 9.54
N PHE A 151 -7.34 -9.13 9.17
CA PHE A 151 -6.20 -9.25 8.25
C PHE A 151 -6.68 -9.86 6.92
N ASP A 152 -7.13 -8.99 6.01
CA ASP A 152 -7.54 -9.43 4.67
C ASP A 152 -6.33 -9.55 3.73
N VAL A 153 -6.25 -10.69 3.05
CA VAL A 153 -5.27 -10.93 1.99
C VAL A 153 -6.00 -10.94 0.65
N ASP A 154 -5.83 -9.87 -0.11
CA ASP A 154 -6.45 -9.68 -1.41
C ASP A 154 -5.47 -10.07 -2.54
N GLN A 155 -5.75 -11.19 -3.20
CA GLN A 155 -5.01 -11.67 -4.36
C GLN A 155 -5.68 -11.19 -5.64
N LEU A 156 -4.99 -10.38 -6.45
CA LEU A 156 -5.55 -9.87 -7.72
C LEU A 156 -5.65 -11.01 -8.72
N VAL A 157 -6.86 -11.51 -9.01
CA VAL A 157 -7.10 -12.66 -9.89
C VAL A 157 -7.50 -12.28 -11.30
N GLU A 158 -8.10 -11.11 -11.52
CA GLU A 158 -8.44 -10.60 -12.85
C GLU A 158 -8.38 -9.08 -12.94
N ILE A 159 -8.14 -8.58 -14.15
CA ILE A 159 -8.22 -7.17 -14.51
C ILE A 159 -9.07 -7.08 -15.79
N HIS A 160 -10.13 -6.28 -15.75
CA HIS A 160 -10.99 -6.03 -16.91
C HIS A 160 -10.93 -4.56 -17.27
N ASP A 161 -10.63 -4.24 -18.54
CA ASP A 161 -10.82 -2.88 -19.06
C ASP A 161 -12.32 -2.62 -19.23
N VAL A 162 -12.85 -1.65 -18.49
CA VAL A 162 -14.27 -1.25 -18.50
C VAL A 162 -14.44 0.19 -18.98
N THR A 163 -13.40 0.78 -19.57
CA THR A 163 -13.36 2.18 -20.00
C THR A 163 -14.49 2.50 -20.97
N THR A 164 -14.66 1.69 -22.02
CA THR A 164 -15.73 1.92 -23.01
C THR A 164 -17.13 1.84 -22.40
N GLU A 165 -17.36 0.93 -21.44
CA GLU A 165 -18.65 0.79 -20.75
C GLU A 165 -18.97 2.05 -19.93
N VAL A 166 -17.98 2.54 -19.17
CA VAL A 166 -18.10 3.77 -18.38
C VAL A 166 -18.28 4.98 -19.29
N GLU A 167 -17.45 5.16 -20.31
CA GLU A 167 -17.54 6.29 -21.24
C GLU A 167 -18.89 6.35 -21.96
N THR A 168 -19.42 5.20 -22.37
CA THR A 168 -20.74 5.11 -23.02
C THR A 168 -21.86 5.54 -22.08
N ALA A 169 -21.82 5.14 -20.81
CA ALA A 169 -22.83 5.54 -19.82
C ALA A 169 -22.80 7.05 -19.52
N LEU A 170 -21.65 7.68 -19.73
CA LEU A 170 -21.45 9.11 -19.51
C LEU A 170 -21.68 9.96 -20.77
N ASP A 171 -21.94 9.35 -21.93
CA ASP A 171 -22.14 10.09 -23.17
C ASP A 171 -23.36 11.02 -23.09
N GLY A 172 -23.22 12.24 -23.58
CA GLY A 172 -24.26 13.27 -23.52
C GLY A 172 -24.60 13.84 -22.14
N VAL A 173 -23.98 13.35 -21.04
CA VAL A 173 -24.20 13.89 -19.68
C VAL A 173 -23.29 15.10 -19.45
N ALA A 174 -23.83 16.30 -19.72
CA ALA A 174 -23.09 17.55 -19.69
C ALA A 174 -23.00 18.20 -18.30
N ASP A 175 -24.01 18.03 -17.44
CA ASP A 175 -23.99 18.60 -16.09
C ASP A 175 -22.94 17.88 -15.22
N PRO A 176 -22.00 18.58 -14.57
CA PRO A 176 -20.92 17.96 -13.82
C PRO A 176 -21.41 17.06 -12.66
N GLN A 177 -22.45 17.49 -11.96
CA GLN A 177 -22.98 16.72 -10.83
C GLN A 177 -23.68 15.46 -11.32
N ALA A 178 -24.55 15.58 -12.33
CA ALA A 178 -25.19 14.44 -12.98
C ALA A 178 -24.16 13.47 -13.56
N ARG A 179 -23.05 13.97 -14.13
CA ARG A 179 -21.96 13.16 -14.66
C ARG A 179 -21.21 12.40 -13.56
N SER A 180 -20.98 13.02 -12.40
CA SER A 180 -20.40 12.32 -11.25
C SER A 180 -21.31 11.19 -10.79
N THR A 181 -22.60 11.48 -10.55
CA THR A 181 -23.57 10.47 -10.10
C THR A 181 -23.75 9.35 -11.12
N ALA A 182 -23.77 9.66 -12.43
CA ALA A 182 -23.84 8.64 -13.47
C ALA A 182 -22.60 7.73 -13.47
N ARG A 183 -21.42 8.29 -13.19
CA ARG A 183 -20.16 7.54 -13.07
C ARG A 183 -20.22 6.58 -11.90
N ASP A 184 -20.56 7.08 -10.71
CA ASP A 184 -20.65 6.25 -9.51
C ASP A 184 -21.66 5.11 -9.74
N SER A 185 -22.82 5.42 -10.33
CA SER A 185 -23.84 4.42 -10.64
C SER A 185 -23.39 3.35 -11.64
N ILE A 186 -22.64 3.70 -12.69
CA ILE A 186 -22.17 2.70 -13.66
C ILE A 186 -21.03 1.87 -13.07
N THR A 187 -20.13 2.47 -12.29
CA THR A 187 -19.03 1.73 -11.65
C THR A 187 -19.56 0.75 -10.60
N ASP A 188 -20.54 1.14 -9.80
CA ASP A 188 -21.19 0.26 -8.84
C ASP A 188 -21.90 -0.91 -9.54
N ALA A 189 -22.60 -0.63 -10.65
CA ALA A 189 -23.28 -1.67 -11.42
C ALA A 189 -22.30 -2.67 -12.07
N ILE A 190 -21.15 -2.20 -12.56
CA ILE A 190 -20.09 -3.06 -13.10
C ILE A 190 -19.50 -3.94 -11.99
N ALA A 191 -19.18 -3.34 -10.84
CA ALA A 191 -18.62 -4.06 -9.70
C ALA A 191 -19.58 -5.14 -9.19
N GLU A 192 -20.86 -4.79 -9.00
CA GLU A 192 -21.90 -5.73 -8.59
C GLU A 192 -22.05 -6.87 -9.61
N ARG A 193 -22.09 -6.56 -10.92
CA ARG A 193 -22.21 -7.58 -11.96
C ARG A 193 -21.05 -8.58 -11.92
N LEU A 194 -19.80 -8.10 -11.88
CA LEU A 194 -18.62 -8.96 -11.83
C LEU A 194 -18.56 -9.77 -10.53
N LEU A 195 -18.98 -9.20 -9.40
CA LEU A 195 -19.09 -9.92 -8.14
C LEU A 195 -20.13 -11.04 -8.20
N GLN A 196 -21.30 -10.79 -8.82
CA GLN A 196 -22.33 -11.81 -9.00
C GLN A 196 -21.86 -12.96 -9.91
N GLU A 197 -21.08 -12.68 -10.94
CA GLU A 197 -20.43 -13.71 -11.78
C GLU A 197 -19.45 -14.60 -10.97
N ARG A 198 -18.98 -14.12 -9.82
CA ARG A 198 -18.08 -14.80 -8.89
C ARG A 198 -18.79 -15.39 -7.66
N GLY A 199 -20.13 -15.43 -7.66
CA GLY A 199 -20.91 -16.05 -6.58
C GLY A 199 -21.49 -15.06 -5.57
N GLY A 200 -21.38 -13.75 -5.83
CA GLY A 200 -21.92 -12.71 -4.95
C GLY A 200 -21.08 -12.51 -3.69
N GLU A 201 -21.70 -11.95 -2.64
CA GLU A 201 -21.04 -11.64 -1.35
C GLU A 201 -20.44 -12.90 -0.68
N ASP A 202 -21.02 -14.08 -0.91
CA ASP A 202 -20.55 -15.35 -0.37
C ASP A 202 -19.41 -16.00 -1.20
N GLY A 203 -19.02 -15.38 -2.32
CA GLY A 203 -18.04 -15.94 -3.25
C GLY A 203 -16.58 -15.85 -2.80
N GLY A 204 -16.28 -15.03 -1.78
CA GLY A 204 -14.91 -14.75 -1.34
C GLY A 204 -14.11 -13.89 -2.34
N TYR A 205 -14.82 -13.03 -3.08
CA TYR A 205 -14.23 -12.09 -4.03
C TYR A 205 -14.65 -10.66 -3.72
N GLU A 206 -13.83 -9.73 -4.17
CA GLU A 206 -14.06 -8.29 -4.09
C GLU A 206 -13.78 -7.67 -5.44
N VAL A 207 -14.57 -6.68 -5.82
CA VAL A 207 -14.41 -6.00 -7.11
C VAL A 207 -14.23 -4.52 -6.88
N GLU A 208 -13.13 -3.96 -7.38
CA GLU A 208 -12.82 -2.54 -7.29
C GLU A 208 -12.71 -1.93 -8.68
N ILE A 209 -13.41 -0.81 -8.91
CA ILE A 209 -13.24 -0.03 -10.14
C ILE A 209 -12.17 1.02 -9.90
N ILE A 210 -11.04 0.87 -10.59
CA ILE A 210 -9.89 1.75 -10.52
C ILE A 210 -9.95 2.74 -11.68
N SER A 211 -9.99 4.03 -11.34
CA SER A 211 -9.85 5.12 -12.31
C SER A 211 -8.38 5.48 -12.46
N LEU A 212 -7.83 5.31 -13.65
CA LEU A 212 -6.44 5.61 -14.00
C LEU A 212 -6.38 6.89 -14.87
N TYR A 213 -5.22 7.56 -14.85
CA TYR A 213 -4.94 8.74 -15.69
C TYR A 213 -6.02 9.85 -15.59
N ASN A 214 -6.44 10.20 -14.37
CA ASN A 214 -7.49 11.19 -14.11
C ASN A 214 -8.83 10.90 -14.81
N GLY A 215 -9.17 9.62 -14.97
CA GLY A 215 -10.40 9.17 -15.63
C GLY A 215 -10.27 8.96 -17.14
N GLY A 216 -9.04 8.90 -17.65
CA GLY A 216 -8.75 8.48 -19.03
C GLY A 216 -8.84 6.98 -19.25
N LEU A 217 -8.83 6.18 -18.17
CA LEU A 217 -8.97 4.73 -18.21
C LEU A 217 -9.71 4.25 -16.95
N TYR A 218 -10.55 3.22 -17.09
CA TYR A 218 -11.24 2.54 -15.99
C TYR A 218 -10.98 1.04 -16.07
N SER A 219 -10.46 0.46 -14.99
CA SER A 219 -10.21 -0.98 -14.88
C SER A 219 -10.97 -1.57 -13.70
N ALA A 220 -11.67 -2.67 -13.89
CA ALA A 220 -12.26 -3.45 -12.81
C ALA A 220 -11.27 -4.53 -12.35
N TYR A 221 -10.83 -4.44 -11.10
CA TYR A 221 -9.93 -5.39 -10.47
C TYR A 221 -10.75 -6.37 -9.66
N VAL A 222 -10.59 -7.66 -9.92
CA VAL A 222 -11.25 -8.72 -9.14
C VAL A 222 -10.19 -9.34 -8.23
N PHE A 223 -10.40 -9.22 -6.93
CA PHE A 223 -9.56 -9.82 -5.90
C PHE A 223 -10.24 -11.05 -5.34
N ARG A 224 -9.47 -12.12 -5.12
CA ARG A 224 -9.86 -13.19 -4.21
C ARG A 224 -9.41 -12.78 -2.82
N ARG A 225 -10.35 -12.68 -1.88
CA ARG A 225 -10.07 -12.29 -0.49
C ARG A 225 -9.92 -13.52 0.39
N HIS A 226 -8.84 -13.56 1.16
CA HIS A 226 -8.63 -14.57 2.20
C HIS A 226 -8.58 -13.90 3.57
N THR A 227 -9.31 -14.49 4.53
CA THR A 227 -9.51 -13.89 5.87
C THR A 227 -9.02 -14.80 7.01
N ASP A 228 -8.81 -16.09 6.78
CA ASP A 228 -8.20 -16.99 7.76
C ASP A 228 -6.67 -16.89 7.64
N VAL A 229 -6.09 -16.02 8.45
CA VAL A 229 -4.66 -15.71 8.45
C VAL A 229 -4.09 -15.89 9.84
N LYS A 230 -2.89 -16.47 9.90
CA LYS A 230 -2.18 -16.68 11.16
C LYS A 230 -0.77 -16.10 11.09
N LEU A 231 -0.34 -15.47 12.18
CA LEU A 231 1.04 -15.08 12.39
C LEU A 231 1.91 -16.33 12.51
N VAL A 232 3.01 -16.36 11.75
CA VAL A 232 4.00 -17.45 11.73
C VAL A 232 5.29 -17.01 12.39
N MET A 233 5.78 -15.83 12.04
CA MET A 233 7.04 -15.31 12.57
C MET A 233 7.07 -13.79 12.52
N ALA A 234 7.56 -13.18 13.59
CA ALA A 234 8.00 -11.79 13.59
C ALA A 234 9.26 -11.68 14.45
N PRO A 235 10.36 -11.08 13.98
CA PRO A 235 11.52 -10.81 14.82
C PRO A 235 11.15 -9.81 15.92
N GLU A 236 12.02 -9.66 16.92
CA GLU A 236 11.90 -8.61 17.93
C GLU A 236 11.82 -7.24 17.27
N LEU A 237 11.04 -6.32 17.84
CA LEU A 237 10.89 -4.94 17.37
C LEU A 237 12.25 -4.24 17.25
N ARG A 238 13.21 -4.55 18.13
CA ARG A 238 14.57 -3.98 18.06
C ARG A 238 15.36 -4.44 16.83
N MET A 239 15.00 -5.59 16.23
CA MET A 239 15.54 -6.07 14.97
C MET A 239 14.70 -5.57 13.78
N GLY A 240 13.38 -5.69 13.86
CA GLY A 240 12.44 -5.26 12.81
C GLY A 240 12.40 -3.75 12.59
N TYR A 241 12.71 -2.97 13.62
CA TYR A 241 12.78 -1.52 13.63
C TYR A 241 14.15 -1.01 14.12
N PHE A 242 15.22 -1.75 13.82
CA PHE A 242 16.58 -1.35 14.18
C PHE A 242 16.91 0.05 13.64
N GLY A 243 17.55 0.87 14.48
CA GLY A 243 17.83 2.28 14.19
C GLY A 243 16.67 3.24 14.48
N GLY A 244 15.44 2.72 14.61
CA GLY A 244 14.29 3.51 14.99
C GLY A 244 13.92 4.59 13.97
N ASP A 245 13.36 5.69 14.47
CA ASP A 245 12.95 6.84 13.67
C ASP A 245 14.15 7.55 13.03
N ASP A 246 15.32 7.56 13.69
CA ASP A 246 16.54 8.23 13.20
C ASP A 246 17.06 7.59 11.90
N ASP A 247 16.89 6.28 11.75
CA ASP A 247 17.26 5.56 10.53
C ASP A 247 16.12 5.51 9.50
N ASN A 248 14.93 6.05 9.81
CA ASN A 248 13.83 6.06 8.86
C ASN A 248 14.14 7.00 7.70
N PHE A 249 13.88 6.56 6.47
CA PHE A 249 14.23 7.26 5.23
C PHE A 249 15.74 7.56 5.04
N THR A 250 16.63 6.77 5.64
CA THR A 250 18.08 6.93 5.47
C THR A 250 18.73 5.70 4.83
N TYR A 251 19.94 5.91 4.31
CA TYR A 251 20.86 4.86 3.87
C TYR A 251 22.27 5.20 4.40
N PRO A 252 23.05 4.22 4.90
CA PRO A 252 22.78 2.78 4.98
C PRO A 252 21.74 2.42 6.05
N ARG A 253 21.02 1.31 5.85
CA ARG A 253 19.97 0.82 6.76
C ARG A 253 20.16 -0.67 7.04
N TYR A 254 19.91 -1.10 8.29
CA TYR A 254 20.25 -2.45 8.78
C TYR A 254 19.08 -3.15 9.49
N ALA A 255 17.85 -2.64 9.36
CA ALA A 255 16.66 -3.24 9.96
C ALA A 255 16.27 -4.55 9.24
N LEU A 256 15.93 -5.57 10.02
CA LEU A 256 15.34 -6.82 9.52
C LEU A 256 13.83 -6.67 9.44
N ASP A 257 13.36 -5.73 8.62
CA ASP A 257 11.95 -5.34 8.52
C ASP A 257 11.16 -6.38 7.71
N MET A 258 10.92 -7.54 8.31
CA MET A 258 10.14 -8.63 7.74
C MET A 258 9.30 -9.36 8.79
N ALA A 259 8.18 -9.92 8.35
CA ALA A 259 7.33 -10.82 9.13
C ALA A 259 6.67 -11.83 8.20
N PHE A 260 6.24 -12.95 8.77
CA PHE A 260 5.58 -14.03 8.07
C PHE A 260 4.22 -14.34 8.65
N PHE A 261 3.26 -14.52 7.76
CA PHE A 261 1.92 -15.03 8.05
C PHE A 261 1.65 -16.27 7.21
N ARG A 262 0.58 -16.99 7.49
CA ARG A 262 0.07 -18.06 6.64
C ARG A 262 -1.40 -17.89 6.42
N VAL A 263 -1.80 -18.00 5.16
CA VAL A 263 -3.20 -18.08 4.76
C VAL A 263 -3.68 -19.52 4.82
N TYR A 264 -4.86 -19.71 5.38
CA TYR A 264 -5.56 -20.99 5.45
C TYR A 264 -6.76 -20.99 4.50
N GLY A 265 -7.01 -22.14 3.89
CA GLY A 265 -8.18 -22.38 3.06
C GLY A 265 -9.31 -23.07 3.85
N ASP A 266 -10.36 -23.42 3.14
CA ASP A 266 -11.50 -24.13 3.70
C ASP A 266 -11.08 -25.42 4.42
N GLY A 267 -11.69 -25.67 5.59
CA GLY A 267 -11.40 -26.86 6.40
C GLY A 267 -10.13 -26.75 7.25
N GLY A 268 -9.48 -25.58 7.30
CA GLY A 268 -8.38 -25.29 8.23
C GLY A 268 -7.01 -25.85 7.81
N ALA A 269 -6.85 -26.19 6.53
CA ALA A 269 -5.55 -26.53 5.94
C ALA A 269 -4.88 -25.27 5.36
N PRO A 270 -3.54 -25.19 5.34
CA PRO A 270 -2.83 -24.14 4.61
C PRO A 270 -3.33 -23.99 3.16
N LEU A 271 -3.44 -22.75 2.69
CA LEU A 271 -3.86 -22.47 1.33
C LEU A 271 -2.83 -22.98 0.32
N GLU A 272 -3.26 -23.76 -0.65
CA GLU A 272 -2.42 -24.17 -1.78
C GLU A 272 -2.19 -22.97 -2.71
N THR A 273 -0.92 -22.65 -2.93
CA THR A 273 -0.45 -21.44 -3.61
C THR A 273 0.56 -21.82 -4.69
N PRO A 274 0.09 -22.38 -5.83
CA PRO A 274 0.99 -22.83 -6.90
C PRO A 274 1.86 -21.68 -7.42
N GLU A 275 1.28 -20.48 -7.53
CA GLU A 275 2.02 -19.26 -7.84
C GLU A 275 2.55 -18.62 -6.55
N HIS A 276 3.87 -18.70 -6.36
CA HIS A 276 4.60 -18.10 -5.24
C HIS A 276 6.02 -17.74 -5.68
N PHE A 277 6.67 -16.84 -4.94
CA PHE A 277 8.06 -16.50 -5.18
C PHE A 277 9.00 -17.49 -4.49
N SER A 278 10.03 -17.90 -5.21
CA SER A 278 11.13 -18.72 -4.69
C SER A 278 12.30 -17.85 -4.30
N TRP A 279 13.09 -18.31 -3.33
CA TRP A 279 14.29 -17.62 -2.88
C TRP A 279 15.44 -17.82 -3.86
N SER A 280 16.11 -16.72 -4.23
CA SER A 280 17.38 -16.80 -4.94
C SER A 280 18.50 -17.19 -3.98
N GLU A 281 19.26 -18.23 -4.32
CA GLU A 281 20.47 -18.62 -3.57
C GLU A 281 21.70 -17.79 -3.98
N SER A 282 21.59 -16.96 -5.02
CA SER A 282 22.73 -16.24 -5.62
C SER A 282 22.99 -14.87 -5.02
N GLY A 283 22.13 -14.39 -4.11
CA GLY A 283 22.17 -13.03 -3.60
C GLY A 283 21.78 -11.99 -4.64
N VAL A 284 22.12 -10.73 -4.38
CA VAL A 284 21.94 -9.59 -5.30
C VAL A 284 23.28 -8.88 -5.50
N ALA A 285 23.53 -8.41 -6.71
CA ALA A 285 24.71 -7.65 -7.11
C ALA A 285 24.33 -6.25 -7.62
N GLU A 286 25.33 -5.37 -7.72
CA GLU A 286 25.19 -4.11 -8.45
C GLU A 286 24.75 -4.40 -9.89
N ASP A 287 23.90 -3.54 -10.44
CA ASP A 287 23.30 -3.65 -11.78
C ASP A 287 22.32 -4.82 -12.01
N ASP A 288 21.98 -5.61 -10.98
CA ASP A 288 20.90 -6.60 -11.08
C ASP A 288 19.55 -5.93 -11.37
N LEU A 289 18.80 -6.53 -12.30
CA LEU A 289 17.44 -6.08 -12.61
C LEU A 289 16.47 -6.53 -11.52
N ILE A 290 15.89 -5.56 -10.80
CA ILE A 290 14.93 -5.80 -9.73
C ILE A 290 13.56 -5.21 -10.12
N PHE A 291 12.51 -6.01 -9.96
CA PHE A 291 11.13 -5.57 -10.03
C PHE A 291 10.50 -5.58 -8.65
N ILE A 292 9.72 -4.54 -8.35
CA ILE A 292 8.93 -4.45 -7.12
C ILE A 292 7.47 -4.52 -7.54
N ILE A 293 6.73 -5.42 -6.89
CA ILE A 293 5.30 -5.61 -7.10
C ILE A 293 4.62 -5.19 -5.81
N GLY A 294 3.59 -4.35 -5.92
CA GLY A 294 2.86 -3.89 -4.77
C GLY A 294 1.68 -3.00 -5.15
N ASN A 295 1.08 -2.43 -4.12
CA ASN A 295 -0.14 -1.64 -4.21
C ASN A 295 0.18 -0.21 -3.73
N PRO A 296 0.79 0.63 -4.57
CA PRO A 296 1.11 2.00 -4.20
C PRO A 296 -0.20 2.79 -3.95
N GLY A 297 -0.27 3.53 -2.85
CA GLY A 297 -1.50 4.22 -2.44
C GLY A 297 -1.91 5.33 -3.42
N SER A 298 -1.12 6.39 -3.54
CA SER A 298 -1.40 7.47 -4.50
C SER A 298 -0.13 8.18 -4.96
N THR A 299 -0.19 8.79 -6.13
CA THR A 299 0.90 9.63 -6.68
C THR A 299 0.30 10.84 -7.40
N SER A 300 1.03 11.96 -7.44
CA SER A 300 0.63 13.18 -8.14
C SER A 300 1.69 13.53 -9.18
N ARG A 301 1.63 12.87 -10.34
CA ARG A 301 2.63 12.95 -11.42
C ARG A 301 2.08 13.53 -12.73
N LEU A 302 0.76 13.75 -12.78
CA LEU A 302 0.00 14.24 -13.93
C LEU A 302 -0.77 15.51 -13.55
#